data_AF-A0A0A2VG90-F1
#
_entry.id   AF-A0A0A2VG90-F1
#
_cell.length_a   1.000
_cell.length_b   1.000
_cell.length_c   1.000
_cell.angle_alpha   90.00
_cell.angle_beta   90.00
_cell.angle_gamma   90.00
#
_symmetry.space_group_name_H-M   'P 1'
#
loop_
_entity.id
_entity.type
_entity.pdbx_description
1 polymer ?
#
loop_
_entity_poly.entity_id
_entity_poly.type
_entity_poly.pdbx_seq_one_letter_code
_entity_poly.pdbx_strand_id
1 'polypeptide(L)'
;MLADPTGRRILRDRPRISSKTLSMTRLRALAPGTVGRAYVDWLDREGVTPDTRSAVRYIDDEECAYVMQRYRECHDFYHAVTGLPVVKEGEVALKAFEFANTLLPMTGLSMLAVATMKKQERGRFWSIYLPWALRNGLRSNEVINVYWEEQLERSVQDLRGELGIEQPPDLREMRAKERAERKKMAKQTA
;
A
#
# COMPACT_ATOMS: atom_id res chain seq x y z
N MET A 1 -14.17 4.98 -10.12
CA MET A 1 -13.99 6.46 -10.17
C MET A 1 -15.21 7.24 -10.64
N LEU A 2 -15.65 7.22 -11.91
CA LEU A 2 -16.78 8.07 -12.36
C LEU A 2 -18.12 7.82 -11.65
N ALA A 3 -18.37 6.57 -11.20
CA ALA A 3 -19.54 6.22 -10.40
C ALA A 3 -19.51 6.85 -8.99
N ASP A 4 -18.32 7.18 -8.47
CA ASP A 4 -18.12 7.68 -7.12
C ASP A 4 -18.05 9.22 -7.08
N PRO A 5 -18.77 9.90 -6.17
CA PRO A 5 -18.73 11.36 -6.05
C PRO A 5 -17.33 11.94 -5.80
N THR A 6 -16.53 11.30 -4.94
CA THR A 6 -15.15 11.70 -4.64
C THR A 6 -14.26 11.39 -5.83
N GLY A 7 -14.44 10.23 -6.47
CA GLY A 7 -13.78 9.88 -7.72
C GLY A 7 -13.98 10.94 -8.82
N ARG A 8 -15.21 11.43 -9.02
CA ARG A 8 -15.50 12.53 -9.97
C ARG A 8 -14.82 13.84 -9.60
N ARG A 9 -14.73 14.18 -8.30
CA ARG A 9 -13.97 15.36 -7.85
C ARG A 9 -12.49 15.21 -8.18
N ILE A 10 -11.90 14.06 -7.87
CA ILE A 10 -10.48 13.77 -8.16
C ILE A 10 -10.17 13.86 -9.67
N LEU A 11 -11.05 13.35 -10.53
CA LEU A 11 -10.87 13.42 -11.99
C LEU A 11 -10.94 14.85 -12.54
N ARG A 12 -11.71 15.72 -11.88
CA ARG A 12 -11.84 17.14 -12.22
C ARG A 12 -10.64 17.96 -11.72
N ASP A 13 -10.31 17.82 -10.44
CA ASP A 13 -9.29 18.64 -9.77
C ASP A 13 -7.87 18.24 -10.19
N ARG A 14 -7.71 16.99 -10.63
CA ARG A 14 -6.45 16.36 -11.03
C ARG A 14 -5.27 16.52 -10.05
N PRO A 15 -5.45 16.36 -8.72
CA PRO A 15 -4.38 16.55 -7.74
C PRO A 15 -3.24 15.53 -7.90
N ARG A 16 -2.01 15.99 -7.61
CA ARG A 16 -0.76 15.21 -7.74
C ARG A 16 -0.10 14.99 -6.41
N ILE A 17 0.46 13.81 -6.21
CA ILE A 17 1.15 13.42 -4.98
C ILE A 17 2.65 13.34 -5.27
N SER A 18 3.39 14.28 -4.71
CA SER A 18 4.86 14.39 -4.82
C SER A 18 5.40 15.19 -3.63
N SER A 19 6.72 15.25 -3.44
CA SER A 19 7.32 16.12 -2.42
C SER A 19 7.07 17.62 -2.65
N LYS A 20 6.72 18.01 -3.89
CA LYS A 20 6.38 19.39 -4.24
C LYS A 20 5.00 19.80 -3.75
N THR A 21 4.07 18.84 -3.67
CA THR A 21 2.69 19.07 -3.27
C THR A 21 2.42 18.64 -1.82
N LEU A 22 3.21 17.71 -1.29
CA LEU A 22 3.17 17.24 0.09
C LEU A 22 4.46 17.60 0.82
N SER A 23 4.38 18.51 1.79
CA SER A 23 5.51 18.85 2.64
C SER A 23 5.81 17.73 3.65
N MET A 24 6.88 16.96 3.41
CA MET A 24 7.33 15.92 4.34
C MET A 24 7.63 16.47 5.74
N THR A 25 8.14 17.70 5.83
CA THR A 25 8.38 18.38 7.11
C THR A 25 7.07 18.62 7.86
N ARG A 26 6.01 19.07 7.16
CA ARG A 26 4.69 19.23 7.77
C ARG A 26 4.14 17.88 8.23
N LEU A 27 4.24 16.84 7.41
CA LEU A 27 3.74 15.50 7.75
C LEU A 27 4.41 14.92 8.99
N ARG A 28 5.73 15.11 9.15
CA ARG A 28 6.45 14.67 10.36
C ARG A 28 6.02 15.43 11.61
N ALA A 29 5.57 16.68 11.46
CA ALA A 29 5.07 17.49 12.56
C ALA A 29 3.62 17.15 12.96
N LEU A 30 2.89 16.36 12.16
CA LEU A 30 1.54 15.93 12.52
C LEU A 30 1.54 15.01 13.74
N ALA A 31 0.42 15.03 14.46
CA ALA A 31 0.23 14.21 15.65
C ALA A 31 0.33 12.71 15.32
N PRO A 32 0.91 11.90 16.23
CA PRO A 32 0.89 10.45 16.12
C PRO A 32 -0.52 9.91 15.92
N GLY A 33 -0.68 8.91 15.05
CA GLY A 33 -1.98 8.31 14.74
C GLY A 33 -2.77 9.01 13.63
N THR A 34 -2.28 10.13 13.09
CA THR A 34 -2.85 10.72 11.86
C THR A 34 -2.38 9.97 10.61
N VAL A 35 -3.15 10.04 9.52
CA VAL A 35 -2.81 9.42 8.23
C VAL A 35 -1.48 9.94 7.68
N GLY A 36 -1.29 11.26 7.71
CA GLY A 36 -0.08 11.92 7.23
C GLY A 36 1.15 11.55 8.05
N ARG A 37 0.99 11.42 9.38
CA ARG A 37 2.08 10.94 10.24
C ARG A 37 2.40 9.46 9.98
N ALA A 38 1.39 8.60 9.86
CA ALA A 38 1.58 7.20 9.53
C ALA A 38 2.25 6.99 8.15
N TYR A 39 1.89 7.83 7.17
CA TYR A 39 2.49 7.83 5.84
C TYR A 39 3.98 8.16 5.87
N VAL A 40 4.38 9.25 6.53
CA VAL A 40 5.80 9.63 6.57
C VAL A 40 6.63 8.71 7.45
N ASP A 41 6.07 8.20 8.56
CA ASP A 41 6.74 7.19 9.39
C ASP A 41 7.00 5.90 8.58
N TRP A 42 6.06 5.52 7.70
CA TRP A 42 6.24 4.39 6.78
C TRP A 42 7.31 4.67 5.72
N LEU A 43 7.27 5.85 5.07
CA LEU A 43 8.30 6.26 4.10
C LEU A 43 9.71 6.21 4.71
N ASP A 44 9.86 6.78 5.91
CA ASP A 44 11.13 6.84 6.65
C ASP A 44 11.59 5.42 7.04
N ARG A 45 10.66 4.53 7.44
CA ARG A 45 10.95 3.11 7.75
C ARG A 45 11.40 2.31 6.54
N GLU A 46 10.79 2.55 5.38
CA GLU A 46 11.08 1.81 4.14
C GLU A 46 12.21 2.45 3.31
N GLY A 47 12.63 3.67 3.65
CA GLY A 47 13.70 4.40 2.97
C GLY A 47 13.33 4.86 1.56
N VAL A 48 12.06 5.18 1.33
CA VAL A 48 11.50 5.59 0.03
C VAL A 48 10.97 7.03 0.08
N THR A 49 10.73 7.62 -1.10
CA THR A 49 10.14 8.96 -1.27
C THR A 49 9.00 8.92 -2.29
N PRO A 50 7.95 9.75 -2.14
CA PRO A 50 6.87 9.88 -3.13
C PRO A 50 7.36 10.21 -4.55
N ASP A 51 8.55 10.82 -4.68
CA ASP A 51 9.10 11.23 -5.98
C ASP A 51 9.70 10.08 -6.80
N THR A 52 9.80 8.87 -6.24
CA THR A 52 10.33 7.70 -6.97
C THR A 52 9.40 7.18 -8.07
N ARG A 53 8.16 7.70 -8.15
CA ARG A 53 7.13 7.23 -9.07
C ARG A 53 7.32 7.79 -10.47
N SER A 54 7.65 6.91 -11.42
CA SER A 54 7.82 7.28 -12.83
C SER A 54 6.50 7.70 -13.48
N ALA A 55 6.59 8.70 -14.37
CA ALA A 55 5.46 9.12 -15.19
C ALA A 55 4.93 7.96 -16.05
N VAL A 56 3.61 7.80 -16.09
CA VAL A 56 2.91 6.90 -17.00
C VAL A 56 3.14 7.34 -18.44
N ARG A 57 3.35 6.35 -19.30
CA ARG A 57 3.56 6.51 -20.74
C ARG A 57 2.70 5.48 -21.46
N TYR A 58 2.47 5.68 -22.76
CA TYR A 58 1.77 4.71 -23.62
C TYR A 58 0.29 4.48 -23.25
N ILE A 59 -0.39 5.54 -22.78
CA ILE A 59 -1.85 5.57 -22.63
C ILE A 59 -2.33 6.83 -23.34
N ASP A 60 -3.12 6.65 -24.40
CA ASP A 60 -3.54 7.75 -25.27
C ASP A 60 -4.67 8.57 -24.67
N ASP A 61 -5.58 7.91 -23.95
CA ASP A 61 -6.67 8.59 -23.24
C ASP A 61 -6.13 9.34 -22.02
N GLU A 62 -6.30 10.67 -22.00
CA GLU A 62 -5.73 11.55 -20.99
C GLU A 62 -6.30 11.29 -19.58
N GLU A 63 -7.58 10.96 -19.49
CA GLU A 63 -8.22 10.65 -18.21
C GLU A 63 -7.70 9.31 -17.66
N CYS A 64 -7.62 8.26 -18.49
CA CYS A 64 -7.03 6.98 -18.12
C CYS A 64 -5.55 7.12 -17.75
N ALA A 65 -4.79 7.93 -18.50
CA ALA A 65 -3.39 8.23 -18.18
C ALA A 65 -3.27 8.88 -16.79
N TYR A 66 -4.16 9.83 -16.49
CA TYR A 66 -4.24 10.44 -15.17
C TYR A 66 -4.63 9.44 -14.07
N VAL A 67 -5.65 8.61 -14.28
CA VAL A 67 -6.08 7.57 -13.33
C VAL A 67 -4.92 6.65 -12.98
N MET A 68 -4.22 6.13 -14.00
CA MET A 68 -3.09 5.23 -13.81
C MET A 68 -1.90 5.91 -13.13
N GLN A 69 -1.68 7.19 -13.41
CA GLN A 69 -0.65 7.98 -12.77
C GLN A 69 -0.96 8.21 -11.30
N ARG A 70 -2.18 8.66 -10.97
CA ARG A 70 -2.62 8.83 -9.59
C ARG A 70 -2.56 7.52 -8.82
N TYR A 71 -3.00 6.41 -9.42
CA TYR A 71 -2.86 5.08 -8.82
C TYR A 71 -1.41 4.78 -8.42
N ARG A 72 -0.43 5.10 -9.26
CA ARG A 72 1.00 4.91 -8.94
C ARG A 72 1.46 5.81 -7.80
N GLU A 73 1.00 7.07 -7.77
CA GLU A 73 1.40 8.03 -6.74
C GLU A 73 0.76 7.74 -5.38
N CYS A 74 -0.48 7.26 -5.36
CA CYS A 74 -1.19 6.85 -4.14
C CYS A 74 -0.71 5.50 -3.59
N HIS A 75 0.05 4.72 -4.35
CA HIS A 75 0.44 3.35 -3.97
C HIS A 75 1.15 3.28 -2.61
N ASP A 76 2.00 4.26 -2.30
CA ASP A 76 2.69 4.34 -1.01
C ASP A 76 1.71 4.59 0.16
N PHE A 77 0.58 5.27 -0.08
CA PHE A 77 -0.47 5.38 0.93
C PHE A 77 -1.13 4.03 1.22
N TYR A 78 -1.31 3.18 0.20
CA TYR A 78 -1.89 1.86 0.40
C TYR A 78 -0.97 0.99 1.27
N HIS A 79 0.34 1.07 1.03
CA HIS A 79 1.32 0.46 1.93
C HIS A 79 1.25 1.03 3.35
N ALA A 80 1.22 2.36 3.51
CA ALA A 80 1.18 2.97 4.84
C ALA A 80 -0.09 2.60 5.63
N VAL A 81 -1.25 2.60 4.97
CA VAL A 81 -2.53 2.27 5.61
C VAL A 81 -2.59 0.78 5.95
N THR A 82 -2.09 -0.11 5.09
CA THR A 82 -2.09 -1.55 5.38
C THR A 82 -0.96 -1.96 6.32
N GLY A 83 0.16 -1.23 6.33
CA GLY A 83 1.39 -1.57 7.07
C GLY A 83 2.29 -2.58 6.33
N LEU A 84 2.01 -2.88 5.06
CA LEU A 84 2.84 -3.80 4.28
C LEU A 84 4.17 -3.12 3.86
N PRO A 85 5.33 -3.77 4.01
CA PRO A 85 6.62 -3.23 3.61
C PRO A 85 6.89 -3.40 2.11
N VAL A 86 7.91 -2.72 1.58
CA VAL A 86 8.32 -2.78 0.15
C VAL A 86 9.20 -3.98 -0.19
N VAL A 87 9.33 -4.95 0.71
CA VAL A 87 10.00 -6.22 0.38
C VAL A 87 9.11 -7.02 -0.58
N LYS A 88 9.71 -7.84 -1.46
CA LYS A 88 8.97 -8.61 -2.49
C LYS A 88 7.69 -9.28 -1.98
N GLU A 89 7.72 -9.88 -0.79
CA GLU A 89 6.55 -10.53 -0.18
C GLU A 89 5.44 -9.53 0.20
N GLY A 90 5.79 -8.37 0.74
CA GLY A 90 4.83 -7.31 1.08
C GLY A 90 4.27 -6.61 -0.17
N GLU A 91 5.10 -6.36 -1.18
CA GLU A 91 4.69 -5.86 -2.49
C GLU A 91 3.63 -6.75 -3.13
N VAL A 92 3.87 -8.05 -3.18
CA VAL A 92 2.95 -8.98 -3.83
C VAL A 92 1.67 -9.18 -3.01
N ALA A 93 1.76 -9.14 -1.68
CA ALA A 93 0.58 -9.09 -0.81
C ALA A 93 -0.28 -7.85 -1.08
N LEU A 94 0.35 -6.67 -1.22
CA LEU A 94 -0.38 -5.44 -1.51
C LEU A 94 -0.99 -5.48 -2.91
N LYS A 95 -0.27 -6.02 -3.92
CA LYS A 95 -0.80 -6.16 -5.27
C LYS A 95 -2.02 -7.09 -5.34
N ALA A 96 -2.05 -8.14 -4.52
CA ALA A 96 -3.23 -8.98 -4.39
C ALA A 96 -4.43 -8.20 -3.81
N PHE A 97 -4.18 -7.31 -2.85
CA PHE A 97 -5.21 -6.42 -2.29
C PHE A 97 -5.68 -5.40 -3.33
N GLU A 98 -4.76 -4.76 -4.04
CA GLU A 98 -5.07 -3.80 -5.10
C GLU A 98 -5.88 -4.47 -6.23
N PHE A 99 -5.54 -5.70 -6.61
CA PHE A 99 -6.31 -6.45 -7.59
C PHE A 99 -7.73 -6.72 -7.12
N ALA A 100 -7.89 -7.19 -5.88
CA ALA A 100 -9.21 -7.44 -5.32
C ALA A 100 -10.06 -6.16 -5.17
N ASN A 101 -9.42 -5.01 -4.92
CA ASN A 101 -10.11 -3.72 -4.75
C ASN A 101 -10.41 -2.97 -6.06
N THR A 102 -9.51 -3.06 -7.05
CA THR A 102 -9.57 -2.22 -8.28
C THR A 102 -9.77 -3.02 -9.56
N LEU A 103 -9.53 -4.33 -9.53
CA LEU A 103 -9.54 -5.25 -10.68
C LEU A 103 -8.57 -4.86 -11.82
N LEU A 104 -7.60 -3.98 -11.56
CA LEU A 104 -6.59 -3.60 -12.55
C LEU A 104 -5.74 -4.82 -12.96
N PRO A 105 -5.75 -5.27 -14.23
CA PRO A 105 -5.12 -6.54 -14.62
C PRO A 105 -3.64 -6.66 -14.25
N MET A 106 -2.89 -5.56 -14.34
CA MET A 106 -1.45 -5.53 -14.04
C MET A 106 -1.14 -5.89 -12.58
N THR A 107 -2.05 -5.58 -11.65
CA THR A 107 -1.89 -5.94 -10.24
C THR A 107 -2.06 -7.44 -10.04
N GLY A 108 -3.04 -8.06 -10.69
CA GLY A 108 -3.21 -9.51 -10.71
C GLY A 108 -2.02 -10.24 -11.33
N LEU A 109 -1.51 -9.75 -12.47
CA LEU A 109 -0.33 -10.32 -13.14
C LEU A 109 0.93 -10.26 -12.26
N SER A 110 1.09 -9.19 -11.47
CA SER A 110 2.25 -9.06 -10.58
C SER A 110 2.31 -10.13 -9.49
N MET A 111 1.18 -10.77 -9.14
CA MET A 111 1.15 -11.89 -8.19
C MET A 111 1.91 -13.12 -8.69
N LEU A 112 2.17 -13.26 -10.00
CA LEU A 112 3.02 -14.33 -10.52
C LEU A 112 4.44 -14.30 -9.92
N ALA A 113 4.88 -13.14 -9.41
CA ALA A 113 6.14 -13.02 -8.69
C ALA A 113 6.23 -13.90 -7.43
N VAL A 114 5.11 -14.40 -6.87
CA VAL A 114 5.11 -15.42 -5.80
C VAL A 114 5.94 -16.63 -6.17
N ALA A 115 5.95 -17.04 -7.44
CA ALA A 115 6.74 -18.19 -7.91
C ALA A 115 8.25 -18.02 -7.66
N THR A 116 8.73 -16.77 -7.59
CA THR A 116 10.15 -16.44 -7.38
C THR A 116 10.55 -16.27 -5.90
N MET A 117 9.61 -16.43 -4.97
CA MET A 117 9.86 -16.25 -3.53
C MET A 117 10.39 -17.52 -2.85
N LYS A 118 11.04 -17.33 -1.69
CA LYS A 118 11.50 -18.45 -0.85
C LYS A 118 10.31 -19.27 -0.36
N LYS A 119 10.54 -20.56 -0.04
CA LYS A 119 9.47 -21.47 0.41
C LYS A 119 8.70 -20.94 1.62
N GLN A 120 9.40 -20.31 2.58
CA GLN A 120 8.76 -19.72 3.77
C GLN A 120 7.89 -18.50 3.42
N GLU A 121 8.40 -17.61 2.57
CA GLU A 121 7.68 -16.42 2.09
C GLU A 121 6.42 -16.83 1.32
N ARG A 122 6.52 -17.83 0.43
CA ARG A 122 5.35 -18.41 -0.25
C ARG A 122 4.35 -19.00 0.74
N GLY A 123 4.83 -19.73 1.75
CA GLY A 123 3.99 -20.30 2.79
C GLY A 123 3.12 -19.24 3.47
N ARG A 124 3.74 -18.15 3.96
CA ARG A 124 3.01 -17.03 4.58
C ARG A 124 2.11 -16.29 3.61
N PHE A 125 2.54 -16.11 2.36
CA PHE A 125 1.70 -15.49 1.35
C PHE A 125 0.38 -16.24 1.18
N TRP A 126 0.42 -17.56 0.97
CA TRP A 126 -0.78 -18.37 0.76
C TRP A 126 -1.63 -18.54 2.02
N SER A 127 -1.02 -18.63 3.21
CA SER A 127 -1.75 -18.88 4.45
C SER A 127 -2.31 -17.63 5.12
N ILE A 128 -1.65 -16.48 4.95
CA ILE A 128 -1.99 -15.24 5.69
C ILE A 128 -2.33 -14.12 4.72
N TYR A 129 -1.39 -13.74 3.86
CA TYR A 129 -1.49 -12.48 3.13
C TYR A 129 -2.48 -12.51 1.97
N LEU A 130 -2.58 -13.61 1.22
CA LEU A 130 -3.55 -13.73 0.14
C LEU A 130 -4.99 -13.79 0.67
N PRO A 131 -5.34 -14.63 1.66
CA PRO A 131 -6.67 -14.60 2.28
C PRO A 131 -7.02 -13.23 2.84
N TRP A 132 -6.07 -12.57 3.52
CA TRP A 132 -6.25 -11.20 4.01
C TRP A 132 -6.50 -10.22 2.87
N ALA A 133 -5.70 -10.28 1.80
CA ALA A 133 -5.76 -9.37 0.67
C ALA A 133 -7.10 -9.48 -0.08
N LEU A 134 -7.57 -10.71 -0.33
CA LEU A 134 -8.87 -10.95 -0.95
C LEU A 134 -10.01 -10.47 -0.06
N ARG A 135 -9.98 -10.81 1.24
CA ARG A 135 -11.02 -10.38 2.19
C ARG A 135 -11.10 -8.87 2.30
N ASN A 136 -9.96 -8.19 2.43
CA ASN A 136 -9.91 -6.75 2.58
C ASN A 136 -10.21 -6.05 1.26
N GLY A 137 -9.62 -6.49 0.15
CA GLY A 137 -9.82 -5.85 -1.15
C GLY A 137 -11.28 -5.89 -1.60
N LEU A 138 -11.98 -7.01 -1.40
CA LEU A 138 -13.39 -7.16 -1.78
C LEU A 138 -14.37 -6.44 -0.85
N ARG A 139 -14.02 -6.27 0.44
CA ARG A 139 -14.90 -5.61 1.44
C ARG A 139 -14.65 -4.12 1.56
N SER A 140 -13.46 -3.66 1.15
CA SER A 140 -13.07 -2.27 1.31
C SER A 140 -13.70 -1.37 0.25
N ASN A 141 -13.87 -0.11 0.61
CA ASN A 141 -14.16 0.92 -0.38
C ASN A 141 -13.00 1.04 -1.37
N GLU A 142 -13.29 1.43 -2.61
CA GLU A 142 -12.27 1.57 -3.65
C GLU A 142 -11.20 2.61 -3.22
N VAL A 143 -9.98 2.17 -2.92
CA VAL A 143 -8.92 3.04 -2.37
C VAL A 143 -8.45 4.10 -3.38
N ILE A 144 -8.74 3.88 -4.65
CA ILE A 144 -8.47 4.83 -5.74
C ILE A 144 -9.36 6.08 -5.67
N ASN A 145 -10.52 6.00 -5.01
CA ASN A 145 -11.43 7.13 -4.83
C ASN A 145 -11.12 7.93 -3.56
N VAL A 146 -10.08 7.58 -2.79
CA VAL A 146 -9.69 8.33 -1.59
C VAL A 146 -8.96 9.61 -1.99
N TYR A 147 -9.45 10.75 -1.51
CA TYR A 147 -8.81 12.05 -1.67
C TYR A 147 -7.74 12.24 -0.58
N TRP A 148 -6.63 11.51 -0.68
CA TRP A 148 -5.57 11.40 0.33
C TRP A 148 -5.09 12.72 0.91
N GLU A 149 -5.00 13.75 0.07
CA GLU A 149 -4.57 15.10 0.41
C GLU A 149 -5.47 15.75 1.47
N GLU A 150 -6.77 15.42 1.48
CA GLU A 150 -7.75 15.88 2.48
C GLU A 150 -7.78 14.99 3.75
N GLN A 151 -7.17 13.80 3.70
CA GLN A 151 -7.23 12.83 4.81
C GLN A 151 -6.03 12.92 5.76
N LEU A 152 -4.99 13.69 5.42
CA LEU A 152 -3.69 13.67 6.09
C LEU A 152 -3.75 13.92 7.60
N GLU A 153 -4.66 14.80 8.05
CA GLU A 153 -4.78 15.17 9.46
C GLU A 153 -5.77 14.28 10.24
N ARG A 154 -6.53 13.43 9.55
CA ARG A 154 -7.50 12.54 10.18
C ARG A 154 -6.81 11.36 10.86
N SER A 155 -7.50 10.77 11.83
CA SER A 155 -7.12 9.50 12.45
C SER A 155 -6.97 8.40 11.39
N VAL A 156 -5.84 7.71 11.39
CA VAL A 156 -5.58 6.58 10.50
C VAL A 156 -6.50 5.39 10.82
N GLN A 157 -6.91 5.24 12.08
CA GLN A 157 -7.81 4.16 12.48
C GLN A 157 -9.24 4.43 12.00
N ASP A 158 -9.69 5.68 12.07
CA ASP A 158 -11.01 6.06 11.59
C ASP A 158 -11.09 5.87 10.07
N LEU A 159 -10.05 6.31 9.34
CA LEU A 159 -9.97 6.09 7.89
C LEU A 159 -9.97 4.59 7.55
N ARG A 160 -9.22 3.76 8.28
CA ARG A 160 -9.25 2.29 8.09
C ARG A 160 -10.63 1.70 8.33
N GLY A 161 -11.31 2.13 9.40
CA GLY A 161 -12.67 1.71 9.71
C GLY A 161 -13.66 2.08 8.62
N GLU A 162 -13.62 3.33 8.14
CA GLU A 162 -14.44 3.81 7.03
C GLU A 162 -14.18 3.07 5.72
N LEU A 163 -12.91 2.79 5.42
CA LEU A 163 -12.53 2.03 4.23
C LEU A 163 -12.76 0.53 4.39
N GLY A 164 -13.06 0.01 5.57
CA GLY A 164 -13.16 -1.43 5.83
C GLY A 164 -11.82 -2.17 5.69
N ILE A 165 -10.71 -1.49 5.97
CA ILE A 165 -9.35 -2.04 5.88
C ILE A 165 -8.85 -2.42 7.27
N GLU A 166 -8.58 -3.70 7.44
CA GLU A 166 -7.90 -4.27 8.60
C GLU A 166 -6.41 -4.47 8.26
N GLN A 167 -5.52 -4.21 9.21
CA GLN A 167 -4.10 -4.48 9.00
C GLN A 167 -3.79 -5.98 9.08
N PRO A 168 -2.94 -6.53 8.20
CA PRO A 168 -2.43 -7.88 8.35
C PRO A 168 -1.37 -7.91 9.46
N PRO A 169 -0.95 -9.10 9.92
CA PRO A 169 0.20 -9.24 10.81
C PRO A 169 1.46 -8.57 10.23
N ASP A 170 2.21 -7.83 11.07
CA ASP A 170 3.43 -7.11 10.63
C ASP A 170 4.47 -8.10 10.09
N LEU A 171 4.72 -7.97 8.79
CA LEU A 171 5.61 -8.87 8.05
C LEU A 171 7.07 -8.78 8.53
N ARG A 172 7.54 -7.57 8.89
CA ARG A 172 8.92 -7.37 9.36
C ARG A 172 9.11 -8.03 10.72
N GLU A 173 8.13 -7.94 11.61
CA GLU A 173 8.16 -8.63 12.90
C GLU A 173 8.16 -10.15 12.73
N MET A 174 7.29 -10.70 11.89
CA MET A 174 7.26 -12.14 11.60
C MET A 174 8.61 -12.64 11.07
N ARG A 175 9.16 -11.94 10.07
CA ARG A 175 10.48 -12.29 9.50
C ARG A 175 11.60 -12.15 10.54
N ALA A 176 11.51 -11.20 11.46
CA ALA A 176 12.49 -11.05 12.54
C ALA A 176 12.43 -12.21 13.53
N LYS A 177 11.22 -12.62 13.96
CA LYS A 177 11.00 -13.76 14.85
C LYS A 177 11.54 -15.06 14.25
N GLU A 178 11.18 -15.37 13.01
CA GLU A 178 11.67 -16.57 12.31
C GLU A 178 13.20 -16.59 12.17
N ARG A 179 13.83 -15.44 11.89
CA ARG A 179 15.30 -15.34 11.82
C ARG A 179 15.94 -15.59 13.20
N ALA A 180 15.33 -15.07 14.27
CA ALA A 180 15.82 -15.28 15.62
C ALA A 180 15.71 -16.75 16.04
N GLU A 181 14.58 -17.41 15.75
CA GLU A 181 14.36 -18.83 16.01
C GLU A 181 15.37 -19.72 15.28
N ARG A 182 15.62 -19.46 13.98
CA ARG A 182 16.65 -20.18 13.22
C ARG A 182 18.04 -20.03 13.83
N LYS A 183 18.40 -18.81 14.27
CA LYS A 183 19.69 -18.57 14.94
C LYS A 183 19.78 -19.33 16.27
N LYS A 184 18.69 -19.42 17.03
CA LYS A 184 18.64 -20.21 18.27
C LYS A 184 18.80 -21.70 17.99
N MET A 185 18.05 -22.25 17.03
CA MET A 185 18.15 -23.66 16.64
C MET A 185 19.57 -24.02 16.17
N ALA A 186 20.14 -23.21 15.27
CA ALA A 186 21.50 -23.45 14.78
C ALA A 186 22.57 -23.42 15.88
N LYS A 187 22.38 -22.61 16.94
CA LYS A 187 23.27 -22.60 18.12
C LYS A 187 23.06 -23.79 19.06
N GLN A 188 21.90 -24.43 19.03
CA GLN A 188 21.60 -25.63 19.83
C GLN A 188 22.04 -26.92 19.13
N THR A 189 22.23 -26.88 17.82
CA THR A 189 22.68 -28.03 17.00
C THR A 189 24.18 -27.98 16.69
N ALA A 190 24.89 -26.95 17.15
CA ALA A 190 26.33 -26.76 17.03
C ALA A 190 27.00 -26.99 18.39
#